data_AF-A0A1B6ESQ7-F1
#
_entry.id   AF-A0A1B6ESQ7-F1
#
_cell.length_a   1.000
_cell.length_b   1.000
_cell.length_c   1.000
_cell.angle_alpha   90.00
_cell.angle_beta   90.00
_cell.angle_gamma   90.00
#
_symmetry.space_group_name_H-M   'P 1'
#
loop_
_entity.id
_entity.type
_entity.pdbx_description
1 polymer ?
#
loop_
_entity_poly.entity_id
_entity_poly.type
_entity_poly.pdbx_seq_one_letter_code
_entity_poly.pdbx_strand_id
1 'polypeptide(L)'
;MVFGNVMSFPLTAGLARFLSPATRPILLLPCAKVTSCLTLVLLICFETVLLSTVSDCTKSFYVHWNTTNPIFRIDNTDHIIDVNKGNYPFEYDQVNIICPVYTPGTHEEDAEKYIIYNVSKEEYDTCRITNPNPRIIAICDKPYKLMYFTITFRSFTPQPGGLEFQPGMDYYFISTSSKDN
;
A
#
# COMPACT_ATOMS: atom_id res chain seq x y z
N MET A 1 -4.94 27.74 -5.59
CA MET A 1 -5.20 28.29 -4.25
C MET A 1 -6.61 27.86 -3.84
N VAL A 2 -6.65 26.84 -2.98
CA VAL A 2 -7.72 26.32 -2.10
C VAL A 2 -9.19 26.60 -2.46
N PHE A 3 -9.88 25.54 -2.91
CA PHE A 3 -11.31 25.37 -2.65
C PHE A 3 -11.45 24.77 -1.24
N GLY A 4 -11.99 25.55 -0.31
CA GLY A 4 -12.39 25.07 1.01
C GLY A 4 -13.89 24.90 1.04
N ASN A 5 -14.36 23.72 1.49
CA ASN A 5 -15.74 23.54 1.93
C ASN A 5 -15.72 23.23 3.43
N VAL A 6 -16.18 24.20 4.21
CA VAL A 6 -16.46 24.08 5.65
C VAL A 6 -17.93 23.71 5.79
N MET A 7 -18.22 22.54 6.38
CA MET A 7 -19.58 22.15 6.74
C MET A 7 -19.96 22.70 8.12
N SER A 8 -21.11 23.35 8.15
CA SER A 8 -21.72 24.07 9.27
C SER A 8 -22.30 23.12 10.32
N PHE A 9 -22.09 23.45 11.60
CA PHE A 9 -22.91 22.97 12.74
C PHE A 9 -23.91 24.07 13.13
N PRO A 10 -25.18 23.76 13.45
CA PRO A 10 -26.06 24.72 14.10
C PRO A 10 -25.95 24.62 15.63
N LEU A 11 -25.66 25.76 16.27
CA LEU A 11 -25.99 26.05 17.66
C LEU A 11 -27.48 26.41 17.76
N THR A 12 -28.15 25.92 18.80
CA THR A 12 -29.40 26.52 19.31
C THR A 12 -29.28 26.79 20.81
N ALA A 13 -29.65 28.02 21.18
CA ALA A 13 -29.57 28.59 22.52
C ALA A 13 -30.92 28.50 23.28
N GLY A 14 -30.81 28.35 24.61
CA GLY A 14 -31.64 29.01 25.64
C GLY A 14 -33.05 28.48 25.92
N LEU A 15 -33.31 27.98 27.14
CA LEU A 15 -33.76 28.79 28.31
C LEU A 15 -33.95 27.90 29.57
N ALA A 16 -33.62 28.47 30.73
CA ALA A 16 -33.94 27.97 32.09
C ALA A 16 -35.40 28.33 32.45
N ARG A 17 -36.13 27.81 33.45
CA ARG A 17 -35.92 27.11 34.74
C ARG A 17 -37.22 26.34 35.07
N PHE A 18 -37.20 25.36 35.97
CA PHE A 18 -38.04 25.30 37.18
C PHE A 18 -37.68 24.06 38.01
N LEU A 19 -37.27 24.30 39.26
CA LEU A 19 -36.99 23.28 40.27
C LEU A 19 -38.30 22.86 40.94
N SER A 20 -38.56 21.55 41.01
CA SER A 20 -39.42 20.91 42.02
C SER A 20 -39.03 19.44 42.19
N PRO A 21 -39.20 18.85 43.39
CA PRO A 21 -38.41 17.69 43.80
C PRO A 21 -39.10 16.34 43.54
N ALA A 22 -38.24 15.36 43.30
CA ALA A 22 -38.32 13.97 43.72
C ALA A 22 -39.67 13.24 43.58
N THR A 23 -39.79 12.47 42.49
CA THR A 23 -40.36 11.12 42.59
C THR A 23 -39.73 10.25 41.51
N ARG A 24 -38.85 9.33 41.90
CA ARG A 24 -38.26 8.32 41.01
C ARG A 24 -39.34 7.29 40.67
N PRO A 25 -39.76 7.10 39.40
CA PRO A 25 -40.25 5.80 39.00
C PRO A 25 -39.03 4.89 38.93
N ILE A 26 -38.96 3.94 39.85
CA ILE A 26 -38.05 2.80 39.74
C ILE A 26 -38.50 2.05 38.48
N LEU A 27 -37.84 2.34 37.35
CA LEU A 27 -37.90 1.45 36.20
C LEU A 27 -37.13 0.21 36.64
N LEU A 28 -37.86 -0.78 37.13
CA LEU A 28 -37.39 -2.14 37.34
C LEU A 28 -36.89 -2.64 35.99
N LEU A 29 -35.58 -2.55 35.76
CA LEU A 29 -34.92 -3.47 34.85
C LEU A 29 -35.22 -4.87 35.39
N PRO A 30 -35.86 -5.76 34.62
CA PRO A 30 -35.88 -7.15 35.00
C PRO A 30 -34.43 -7.61 35.14
N CYS A 31 -34.14 -8.11 36.33
CA CYS A 31 -32.91 -8.75 36.74
C CYS A 31 -32.31 -9.57 35.59
N ALA A 32 -31.01 -9.39 35.37
CA ALA A 32 -30.20 -10.06 34.38
C ALA A 32 -30.71 -11.47 34.05
N LYS A 33 -31.22 -11.67 32.83
CA LYS A 33 -31.30 -13.02 32.29
C LYS A 33 -29.87 -13.52 32.24
N VAL A 34 -29.58 -14.55 33.04
CA VAL A 34 -28.38 -15.39 32.94
C VAL A 34 -28.19 -15.69 31.45
N THR A 35 -27.29 -14.96 30.80
CA THR A 35 -26.89 -15.24 29.43
C THR A 35 -26.24 -16.60 29.51
N SER A 36 -27.01 -17.65 29.17
CA SER A 36 -26.54 -19.04 29.17
C SER A 36 -25.17 -19.07 28.50
N CYS A 37 -24.20 -19.78 29.08
CA CYS A 37 -22.84 -19.88 28.54
C CYS A 37 -22.86 -20.20 27.04
N LEU A 38 -23.86 -20.95 26.57
CA LEU A 38 -24.10 -21.25 25.17
C LEU A 38 -24.33 -20.00 24.30
N THR A 39 -25.12 -19.03 24.77
CA THR A 39 -25.37 -17.76 24.06
C THR A 39 -24.13 -16.87 24.00
N LEU A 40 -23.31 -16.85 25.05
CA LEU A 40 -22.04 -16.13 25.07
C LEU A 40 -21.04 -16.76 24.10
N VAL A 41 -20.95 -18.10 24.10
CA VAL A 41 -20.11 -18.85 23.16
C VAL A 41 -20.56 -18.62 21.72
N LEU A 42 -21.86 -18.64 21.43
CA LEU A 42 -22.38 -18.37 20.08
C LEU A 42 -22.07 -16.95 19.60
N LEU A 43 -22.16 -15.94 20.47
CA LEU A 43 -21.81 -14.56 20.13
C LEU A 43 -20.31 -14.40 19.89
N ILE A 44 -19.46 -15.04 20.71
CA ILE A 44 -18.00 -15.05 20.50
C ILE A 44 -17.64 -15.79 19.20
N CYS A 45 -18.30 -16.91 18.90
CA CYS A 45 -18.14 -17.62 17.65
C CYS A 45 -18.58 -16.78 16.44
N PHE A 46 -19.68 -16.03 16.56
CA PHE A 46 -20.18 -15.18 15.47
C PHE A 46 -19.27 -13.97 15.23
N GLU A 47 -18.79 -13.31 16.29
CA GLU A 47 -17.79 -12.24 16.24
C GLU A 47 -16.47 -12.74 15.61
N THR A 48 -15.97 -13.91 16.04
CA THR A 48 -14.72 -14.49 15.47
C THR A 48 -14.89 -14.89 14.01
N VAL A 49 -16.04 -15.41 13.60
CA VAL A 49 -16.35 -15.70 12.19
C VAL A 49 -16.41 -14.40 11.37
N LEU A 50 -17.10 -13.36 11.86
CA LEU A 50 -17.13 -12.05 11.20
C LEU A 50 -15.73 -11.45 11.04
N LEU A 51 -14.90 -11.47 12.08
CA LEU A 51 -13.52 -10.99 12.04
C LEU A 51 -12.64 -11.77 11.06
N SER A 52 -12.84 -13.08 10.92
CA SER A 52 -12.08 -13.90 9.97
C SER A 52 -12.42 -13.67 8.49
N THR A 53 -13.54 -13.00 8.19
CA THR A 53 -13.99 -12.71 6.81
C THR A 53 -13.54 -11.35 6.27
N VAL A 54 -12.84 -10.53 7.07
CA VAL A 54 -12.35 -9.21 6.68
C VAL A 54 -10.84 -9.14 6.92
N SER A 55 -10.05 -9.61 5.97
CA SER A 55 -8.60 -9.38 5.96
C SER A 55 -8.04 -9.42 4.53
N ASP A 56 -8.71 -8.76 3.58
CA ASP A 56 -8.02 -8.29 2.38
C ASP A 56 -7.47 -6.91 2.71
N CYS A 57 -6.32 -6.91 3.40
CA CYS A 57 -5.61 -5.68 3.72
C CYS A 57 -4.73 -5.26 2.54
N THR A 58 -4.38 -3.97 2.51
CA THR A 58 -3.33 -3.45 1.62
C THR A 58 -2.04 -4.23 1.80
N LYS A 59 -1.54 -4.84 0.73
CA LYS A 59 -0.31 -5.63 0.73
C LYS A 59 0.89 -4.74 0.39
N SER A 60 2.01 -5.03 1.03
CA SER A 60 3.30 -4.41 0.72
C SER A 60 4.30 -5.48 0.32
N PHE A 61 4.78 -5.39 -0.91
CA PHE A 61 5.80 -6.28 -1.46
C PHE A 61 7.18 -5.62 -1.37
N TYR A 62 8.22 -6.41 -1.23
CA TYR A 62 9.60 -5.95 -1.16
C TYR A 62 10.42 -6.69 -2.22
N VAL A 63 11.02 -5.93 -3.13
CA VAL A 63 11.77 -6.45 -4.28
C VAL A 63 13.21 -5.96 -4.16
N HIS A 64 14.13 -6.87 -3.85
CA HIS A 64 15.55 -6.57 -3.86
C HIS A 64 16.06 -6.53 -5.30
N TRP A 65 16.43 -5.36 -5.79
CA TRP A 65 16.85 -5.17 -7.18
C TRP A 65 18.35 -5.42 -7.35
N ASN A 66 18.75 -6.69 -7.35
CA ASN A 66 20.13 -7.11 -7.60
C ASN A 66 20.17 -8.41 -8.41
N THR A 67 21.30 -8.68 -9.06
CA THR A 67 21.48 -9.86 -9.93
C THR A 67 21.50 -11.18 -9.17
N THR A 68 21.77 -11.15 -7.87
CA THR A 68 21.82 -12.35 -7.02
C THR A 68 20.42 -12.79 -6.55
N ASN A 69 19.39 -11.94 -6.72
CA ASN A 69 18.04 -12.25 -6.28
C ASN A 69 17.38 -13.32 -7.17
N PRO A 70 16.98 -14.49 -6.62
CA PRO A 70 16.45 -15.60 -7.42
C PRO A 70 15.13 -15.30 -8.15
N ILE A 71 14.37 -14.28 -7.73
CA ILE A 71 13.11 -13.92 -8.42
C ILE A 71 13.34 -13.47 -9.87
N PHE A 72 14.56 -13.03 -10.21
CA PHE A 72 14.92 -12.61 -11.56
C PHE A 72 15.50 -13.75 -12.41
N ARG A 73 15.51 -14.99 -11.91
CA ARG A 73 15.94 -16.12 -12.72
C ARG A 73 14.87 -16.46 -13.76
N ILE A 74 15.33 -16.77 -14.97
CA ILE A 74 14.47 -17.06 -16.13
C ILE A 74 13.71 -18.39 -15.99
N ASP A 75 14.15 -19.26 -15.07
CA ASP A 75 13.51 -20.55 -14.81
C ASP A 75 12.25 -20.47 -13.94
N ASN A 76 11.90 -19.28 -13.43
CA ASN A 76 10.70 -19.05 -12.63
C ASN A 76 9.90 -17.82 -13.11
N THR A 77 8.75 -17.60 -12.48
CA THR A 77 7.83 -16.48 -12.76
C THR A 77 7.66 -15.57 -11.54
N ASP A 78 8.59 -15.61 -10.58
CA ASP A 78 8.46 -14.92 -9.29
C ASP A 78 8.68 -13.40 -9.40
N HIS A 79 9.19 -12.95 -10.55
CA HIS A 79 9.27 -11.53 -10.91
C HIS A 79 7.90 -10.93 -11.28
N ILE A 80 6.85 -11.74 -11.44
CA ILE A 80 5.49 -11.28 -11.71
C ILE A 80 4.74 -11.15 -10.38
N ILE A 81 4.22 -9.94 -10.10
CA ILE A 81 3.52 -9.64 -8.85
C ILE A 81 2.09 -9.21 -9.17
N ASP A 82 1.12 -10.02 -8.75
CA ASP A 82 -0.30 -9.66 -8.80
C ASP A 82 -0.61 -8.64 -7.69
N VAL A 83 -1.04 -7.44 -8.08
CA VAL A 83 -1.35 -6.33 -7.16
C VAL A 83 -2.84 -6.01 -7.15
N ASN A 84 -3.31 -5.46 -6.03
CA ASN A 84 -4.70 -5.07 -5.78
C ASN A 84 -5.72 -6.22 -5.92
N LYS A 85 -5.28 -7.46 -5.72
CA LYS A 85 -6.15 -8.63 -5.84
C LYS A 85 -7.01 -8.77 -4.59
N GLY A 86 -8.28 -8.40 -4.73
CA GLY A 86 -9.28 -8.47 -3.65
C GLY A 86 -9.41 -7.18 -2.83
N ASN A 87 -8.69 -6.12 -3.18
CA ASN A 87 -8.68 -4.89 -2.39
C ASN A 87 -10.03 -4.14 -2.46
N TYR A 88 -10.40 -3.47 -1.38
CA TYR A 88 -11.54 -2.54 -1.39
C TYR A 88 -11.21 -1.26 -2.16
N PRO A 89 -12.22 -0.50 -2.60
CA PRO A 89 -12.00 0.84 -3.13
C PRO A 89 -11.18 1.69 -2.16
N PHE A 90 -10.18 2.41 -2.67
CA PHE A 90 -9.23 3.24 -1.91
C PHE A 90 -8.14 2.48 -1.11
N GLU A 91 -8.09 1.16 -1.21
CA GLU A 91 -6.96 0.35 -0.71
C GLU A 91 -6.03 -0.02 -1.86
N TYR A 92 -4.76 0.36 -1.74
CA TYR A 92 -3.80 0.25 -2.84
C TYR A 92 -2.54 -0.47 -2.38
N ASP A 93 -2.27 -1.61 -2.97
CA ASP A 93 -1.04 -2.37 -2.76
C ASP A 93 0.18 -1.53 -3.14
N GLN A 94 1.28 -1.85 -2.46
CA GLN A 94 2.55 -1.17 -2.63
C GLN A 94 3.66 -2.16 -2.97
N VAL A 95 4.56 -1.76 -3.88
CA VAL A 95 5.80 -2.49 -4.16
C VAL A 95 6.97 -1.58 -3.79
N ASN A 96 7.81 -2.05 -2.88
CA ASN A 96 9.03 -1.38 -2.44
C ASN A 96 10.22 -1.98 -3.19
N ILE A 97 10.79 -1.20 -4.11
CA ILE A 97 12.01 -1.56 -4.83
C ILE A 97 13.19 -1.15 -3.97
N ILE A 98 14.03 -2.12 -3.57
CA ILE A 98 15.18 -1.92 -2.70
C ILE A 98 16.45 -1.99 -3.58
N CYS A 99 17.22 -0.90 -3.60
CA CYS A 99 18.51 -0.85 -4.28
C CYS A 99 19.54 -1.78 -3.60
N PRO A 100 20.56 -2.27 -4.33
CA PRO A 100 21.64 -3.04 -3.74
C PRO A 100 22.44 -2.17 -2.75
N VAL A 101 22.85 -2.77 -1.63
CA VAL A 101 23.61 -2.09 -0.57
C VAL A 101 24.87 -2.87 -0.25
N TYR A 102 26.00 -2.18 -0.27
CA TYR A 102 27.33 -2.72 0.02
C TYR A 102 27.96 -2.00 1.20
N THR A 103 28.93 -2.65 1.84
CA THR A 103 29.67 -2.09 2.96
C THR A 103 30.56 -0.92 2.49
N PRO A 104 30.66 0.16 3.28
CA PRO A 104 31.64 1.21 2.99
C PRO A 104 33.05 0.62 2.92
N GLY A 105 33.72 0.79 1.78
CA GLY A 105 35.05 0.23 1.50
C GLY A 105 35.08 -0.87 0.45
N THR A 106 33.92 -1.38 0.01
CA THR A 106 33.83 -2.17 -1.24
C THR A 106 34.26 -1.29 -2.43
N HIS A 107 34.94 -1.86 -3.42
CA HIS A 107 35.32 -1.11 -4.62
C HIS A 107 34.06 -0.75 -5.43
N GLU A 108 34.04 0.44 -6.05
CA GLU A 108 32.86 0.86 -6.83
C GLU A 108 32.57 -0.04 -8.04
N GLU A 109 33.59 -0.72 -8.56
CA GLU A 109 33.47 -1.68 -9.66
C GLU A 109 32.77 -2.98 -9.26
N ASP A 110 32.85 -3.34 -7.97
CA ASP A 110 32.19 -4.52 -7.39
C ASP A 110 30.75 -4.20 -6.95
N ALA A 111 30.41 -2.91 -6.86
CA ALA A 111 29.11 -2.46 -6.39
C ALA A 111 28.13 -2.27 -7.56
N GLU A 112 27.03 -3.03 -7.55
CA GLU A 112 25.98 -2.92 -8.56
C GLU A 112 25.27 -1.55 -8.48
N LYS A 113 25.14 -0.86 -9.62
CA LYS A 113 24.40 0.42 -9.78
C LYS A 113 23.39 0.30 -10.92
N TYR A 114 22.16 0.76 -10.69
CA TYR A 114 21.04 0.58 -11.62
C TYR A 114 20.22 1.85 -11.83
N ILE A 115 19.71 2.02 -13.04
CA ILE A 115 18.57 2.91 -13.31
C ILE A 115 17.40 2.04 -13.72
N ILE A 116 16.25 2.20 -13.06
CA ILE A 116 15.06 1.39 -13.28
C ILE A 116 14.02 2.22 -14.02
N TYR A 117 13.48 1.67 -15.11
CA TYR A 117 12.55 2.32 -16.01
C TYR A 117 11.22 1.58 -16.04
N ASN A 118 10.13 2.33 -16.20
CA ASN A 118 8.83 1.79 -16.63
C ASN A 118 8.80 1.81 -18.16
N VAL A 119 8.59 0.64 -18.74
CA VAL A 119 8.71 0.41 -20.19
C VAL A 119 7.48 -0.28 -20.75
N SER A 120 7.37 -0.25 -22.08
CA SER A 120 6.34 -1.01 -22.78
C SER A 120 6.64 -2.52 -22.77
N LYS A 121 5.63 -3.34 -23.08
CA LYS A 121 5.79 -4.79 -23.21
C LYS A 121 6.86 -5.17 -24.25
N GLU A 122 6.91 -4.46 -25.38
CA GLU A 122 7.90 -4.74 -26.44
C GLU A 122 9.33 -4.48 -25.97
N GLU A 123 9.56 -3.37 -25.25
CA GLU A 123 10.88 -3.04 -24.69
C GLU A 123 11.28 -4.00 -23.57
N TYR A 124 10.32 -4.50 -22.80
CA TYR A 124 10.53 -5.55 -21.81
C TYR A 124 10.95 -6.87 -22.47
N ASP A 125 10.20 -7.34 -23.47
CA ASP A 125 10.47 -8.59 -24.17
C ASP A 125 11.82 -8.57 -24.93
N THR A 126 12.22 -7.39 -25.43
CA THR A 126 13.48 -7.21 -26.17
C THR A 126 14.66 -6.74 -25.32
N CYS A 127 14.43 -6.45 -24.03
CA CYS A 127 15.40 -5.83 -23.12
C CYS A 127 16.06 -4.56 -23.69
N ARG A 128 15.34 -3.79 -24.52
CA ARG A 128 15.87 -2.60 -25.19
C ARG A 128 14.92 -1.43 -25.07
N ILE A 129 15.40 -0.35 -24.47
CA ILE A 129 14.69 0.93 -24.42
C ILE A 129 14.75 1.58 -25.80
N THR A 130 13.59 1.80 -26.42
CA THR A 130 13.46 2.46 -27.72
C THR A 130 12.86 3.86 -27.59
N ASN A 131 12.10 4.12 -26.52
CA ASN A 131 11.58 5.43 -26.23
C ASN A 131 12.72 6.44 -25.94
N PRO A 132 12.80 7.58 -26.65
CA PRO A 132 13.84 8.59 -26.42
C PRO A 132 13.73 9.29 -25.06
N ASN A 133 12.54 9.30 -24.44
CA ASN A 133 12.30 9.87 -23.12
C ASN A 133 11.71 8.78 -22.20
N PRO A 134 12.51 7.79 -21.80
CA PRO A 134 12.01 6.70 -20.99
C PRO A 134 11.69 7.18 -19.58
N ARG A 135 10.69 6.55 -18.97
CA ARG A 135 10.22 6.96 -17.65
C ARG A 135 11.07 6.32 -16.56
N ILE A 136 11.90 7.12 -15.89
CA ILE A 136 12.71 6.67 -14.76
C ILE A 136 11.87 6.57 -13.49
N ILE A 137 12.01 5.46 -12.79
CA ILE A 137 11.25 5.13 -11.56
C ILE A 137 12.17 5.18 -10.34
N ALA A 138 13.40 4.71 -10.50
CA ALA A 138 14.39 4.68 -9.44
C ALA A 138 15.80 4.83 -10.01
N ILE A 139 16.66 5.50 -9.26
CA ILE A 139 18.09 5.63 -9.54
C ILE A 139 18.83 5.09 -8.31
N CYS A 140 19.53 3.97 -8.50
CA CYS A 140 20.36 3.31 -7.50
C CYS A 140 21.82 3.68 -7.75
N ASP A 141 22.19 4.93 -7.45
CA ASP A 141 23.53 5.51 -7.64
C ASP A 141 24.42 5.46 -6.39
N LYS A 142 23.83 5.19 -5.22
CA LYS A 142 24.48 5.24 -3.90
C LYS A 142 24.59 3.84 -3.28
N PRO A 143 25.61 3.04 -3.65
CA PRO A 143 25.72 1.65 -3.19
C PRO A 143 25.98 1.51 -1.68
N TYR A 144 26.48 2.54 -1.01
CA TYR A 144 26.77 2.51 0.44
C TYR A 144 25.62 3.03 1.31
N LYS A 145 24.47 3.34 0.70
CA LYS A 145 23.29 3.85 1.40
C LYS A 145 22.08 3.03 1.01
N LEU A 146 21.29 2.62 2.00
CA LEU A 146 19.99 2.00 1.74
C LEU A 146 19.07 3.01 1.07
N MET A 147 18.71 2.71 -0.18
CA MET A 147 17.77 3.46 -1.00
C MET A 147 16.64 2.53 -1.39
N TYR A 148 15.40 2.99 -1.25
CA TYR A 148 14.23 2.26 -1.71
C TYR A 148 13.19 3.22 -2.28
N PHE A 149 12.37 2.70 -3.19
CA PHE A 149 11.35 3.44 -3.91
C PHE A 149 10.04 2.68 -3.83
N THR A 150 8.99 3.36 -3.37
CA THR A 150 7.67 2.76 -3.20
C THR A 150 6.77 3.13 -4.37
N ILE A 151 6.30 2.12 -5.08
CA ILE A 151 5.25 2.25 -6.09
C ILE A 151 3.92 1.91 -5.41
N THR A 152 2.94 2.80 -5.50
CA THR A 152 1.57 2.54 -5.04
C THR A 152 0.67 2.34 -6.25
N PHE A 153 -0.02 1.21 -6.32
CA PHE A 153 -0.84 0.84 -7.47
C PHE A 153 -2.22 1.46 -7.37
N ARG A 154 -2.36 2.68 -7.87
CA ARG A 154 -3.60 3.45 -7.90
C ARG A 154 -3.87 4.01 -9.29
N SER A 155 -5.14 4.20 -9.62
CA SER A 155 -5.56 4.74 -10.93
C SER A 155 -5.26 6.22 -11.10
N PHE A 156 -5.20 6.98 -10.01
CA PHE A 156 -4.94 8.43 -10.03
C PHE A 156 -3.91 8.81 -8.98
N THR A 157 -2.96 9.64 -9.39
CA THR A 157 -1.90 10.14 -8.51
C THR A 157 -2.02 11.65 -8.29
N PRO A 158 -1.98 12.14 -7.03
CA PRO A 158 -1.93 13.57 -6.73
C PRO A 158 -0.63 14.25 -7.19
N GLN A 159 0.43 13.47 -7.47
CA GLN A 159 1.69 14.00 -7.98
C GLN A 159 1.59 14.20 -9.50
N PRO A 160 1.76 15.43 -10.03
CA PRO A 160 1.77 15.67 -11.47
C PRO A 160 2.88 14.83 -12.15
N GLY A 161 2.52 14.08 -13.19
CA GLY A 161 3.45 13.16 -13.86
C GLY A 161 3.82 11.92 -13.04
N GLY A 162 3.15 11.67 -11.91
CA GLY A 162 3.30 10.46 -11.11
C GLY A 162 2.73 9.22 -11.81
N LEU A 163 3.02 8.04 -11.26
CA LEU A 163 2.60 6.77 -11.87
C LEU A 163 1.09 6.54 -11.65
N GLU A 164 0.43 6.10 -12.71
CA GLU A 164 -1.00 5.79 -12.74
C GLU A 164 -1.17 4.39 -13.30
N PHE A 165 -1.98 3.58 -12.61
CA PHE A 165 -2.15 2.16 -12.87
C PHE A 165 -3.63 1.82 -13.01
N GLN A 166 -4.02 1.32 -14.19
CA GLN A 166 -5.38 0.97 -14.52
C GLN A 166 -5.63 -0.52 -14.21
N PRO A 167 -6.82 -0.87 -13.70
CA PRO A 167 -7.18 -2.27 -13.48
C PRO A 167 -7.13 -3.09 -14.78
N GLY A 168 -6.63 -4.32 -14.69
CA GLY A 168 -6.55 -5.26 -15.83
C GLY A 168 -5.43 -4.99 -16.83
N MET A 169 -4.49 -4.09 -16.49
CA MET A 169 -3.32 -3.78 -17.31
C MET A 169 -2.04 -4.27 -16.63
N ASP A 170 -1.12 -4.78 -17.45
CA ASP A 170 0.22 -5.17 -17.01
C ASP A 170 1.21 -4.02 -17.17
N TYR A 171 2.13 -3.90 -16.23
CA TYR A 171 3.14 -2.85 -16.19
C TYR A 171 4.52 -3.48 -16.06
N TYR A 172 5.46 -3.03 -16.90
CA TYR A 172 6.74 -3.68 -17.08
C TYR A 172 7.86 -2.75 -16.63
N PHE A 173 8.83 -3.32 -15.91
CA PHE A 173 9.99 -2.60 -15.41
C PHE A 173 11.26 -3.32 -15.81
N ILE A 174 12.24 -2.57 -16.30
CA ILE A 174 13.59 -3.06 -16.59
C ILE A 174 14.63 -2.14 -16.00
N SER A 175 15.86 -2.63 -15.87
CA SER A 175 16.99 -1.82 -15.44
C SER A 175 18.14 -1.85 -16.42
N THR A 176 18.85 -0.75 -16.52
CA THR A 176 20.18 -0.70 -17.14
C THR A 176 21.24 -0.57 -16.06
N SER A 177 22.40 -1.19 -16.30
CA SER A 177 23.57 -0.95 -15.46
C SER A 177 24.10 0.46 -15.72
N SER A 178 24.24 1.26 -14.67
CA SER A 178 24.97 2.54 -14.77
C SER A 178 26.47 2.25 -14.70
N LYS A 179 27.02 1.60 -15.73
CA LYS A 179 28.48 1.59 -15.90
C LYS A 179 28.85 2.94 -16.48
N ASP A 180 29.49 3.77 -15.68
CA ASP A 180 30.13 5.01 -16.12
C ASP A 180 31.27 4.64 -17.10
N ASN A 181 30.94 4.38 -18.38
CA ASN A 181 31.89 4.18 -19.46
C ASN A 181 31.37 4.82 -20.75
#